data_AF-F5LRG8-F1
#
_entry.id   AF-F5LRG8-F1
#
_cell.length_a   1.000
_cell.length_b   1.000
_cell.length_c   1.000
_cell.angle_alpha   90.00
_cell.angle_beta   90.00
_cell.angle_gamma   90.00
#
_symmetry.space_group_name_H-M   'P 1'
#
loop_
_entity.id
_entity.type
_entity.pdbx_description
1 polymer ?
#
loop_
_entity_poly.entity_id
_entity_poly.type
_entity_poly.pdbx_seq_one_letter_code
_entity_poly.pdbx_strand_id
1 'polypeptide(L)'
;MEYAETVKSINHLYTYKIFDEQIYHKVQNLFSNLSVIDAAGIFGDLSNEAIFGLYLVLDDLKTTNEAKEHIIYKYYGLKIKEQANETVEGSLVEQILKDYKKTSFLALESLIVKLLKEDRLSENHFEKLKRSFDSKMIEKEIYSNRIRSKIKGKFPLSESELLKLFEYENYKLIEDALAQELIERSALPLFRLPNKGDKNKNIKTVLFNKATKLNSSCPNK
;
A
#
# COMPACT_ATOMS: atom_id res chain seq x y z
N MET A 1 -31.64 -19.65 2.72
CA MET A 1 -30.52 -19.99 1.84
C MET A 1 -29.27 -19.78 2.68
N GLU A 2 -28.49 -20.84 2.86
CA GLU A 2 -27.30 -20.76 3.72
C GLU A 2 -26.21 -19.93 3.00
N TYR A 3 -25.39 -19.18 3.74
CA TYR A 3 -24.28 -18.36 3.22
C TYR A 3 -23.46 -19.09 2.15
N ALA A 4 -23.13 -20.36 2.41
CA ALA A 4 -22.36 -21.22 1.51
C ALA A 4 -23.05 -21.48 0.16
N GLU A 5 -24.38 -21.64 0.15
CA GLU A 5 -25.16 -21.81 -1.08
C GLU A 5 -25.14 -20.52 -1.91
N THR A 6 -25.18 -19.36 -1.25
CA THR A 6 -25.13 -18.06 -1.89
C THR A 6 -23.77 -17.84 -2.56
N VAL A 7 -22.67 -18.09 -1.85
CA VAL A 7 -21.30 -18.06 -2.40
C VAL A 7 -21.18 -18.98 -3.62
N LYS A 8 -21.61 -20.24 -3.47
CA LYS A 8 -21.55 -21.25 -4.53
C LYS A 8 -22.34 -20.80 -5.77
N SER A 9 -23.50 -20.20 -5.56
CA SER A 9 -24.38 -19.72 -6.64
C SER A 9 -23.77 -18.52 -7.37
N ILE A 10 -23.24 -17.54 -6.65
CA ILE A 10 -22.56 -16.38 -7.25
C ILE A 10 -21.35 -16.84 -8.07
N ASN A 11 -20.51 -17.71 -7.51
CA ASN A 11 -19.36 -18.27 -8.22
C ASN A 11 -19.77 -19.03 -9.48
N HIS A 12 -20.84 -19.81 -9.40
CA HIS A 12 -21.37 -20.54 -10.55
C HIS A 12 -21.84 -19.58 -11.66
N LEU A 13 -22.57 -18.51 -11.32
CA LEU A 13 -23.06 -17.52 -12.29
C LEU A 13 -21.92 -16.88 -13.10
N TYR A 14 -20.78 -16.62 -12.46
CA TYR A 14 -19.63 -15.99 -13.10
C TYR A 14 -18.63 -16.97 -13.74
N THR A 15 -18.87 -18.29 -13.67
CA THR A 15 -17.98 -19.31 -14.26
C THR A 15 -17.80 -19.12 -15.78
N TYR A 16 -18.85 -18.67 -16.46
CA TYR A 16 -18.86 -18.57 -17.92
C TYR A 16 -18.41 -17.21 -18.48
N LYS A 17 -18.01 -16.26 -17.62
CA LYS A 17 -17.58 -14.89 -18.01
C LYS A 17 -18.59 -14.13 -18.88
N ILE A 18 -19.88 -14.49 -18.78
CA ILE A 18 -20.96 -13.72 -19.38
C ILE A 18 -21.37 -12.67 -18.35
N PHE A 19 -21.42 -11.41 -18.77
CA PHE A 19 -21.81 -10.29 -17.92
C PHE A 19 -23.02 -9.62 -18.57
N ASP A 20 -24.22 -10.00 -18.15
CA ASP A 20 -25.47 -9.45 -18.64
C ASP A 20 -26.40 -9.01 -17.50
N GLU A 21 -27.46 -8.30 -17.87
CA GLU A 21 -28.46 -7.77 -16.95
C GLU A 21 -29.16 -8.90 -16.15
N GLN A 22 -29.32 -10.09 -16.73
CA GLN A 22 -29.95 -11.22 -16.04
C GLN A 22 -29.06 -11.75 -14.91
N ILE A 23 -27.75 -11.84 -15.13
CA ILE A 23 -26.78 -12.24 -14.10
C ILE A 23 -26.76 -11.21 -12.97
N TYR A 24 -26.77 -9.91 -13.29
CA TYR A 24 -26.86 -8.84 -12.31
C TYR A 24 -28.10 -9.00 -11.40
N HIS A 25 -29.30 -9.19 -11.97
CA HIS A 25 -30.51 -9.38 -11.17
C HIS A 25 -30.47 -10.63 -10.30
N LYS A 26 -29.92 -11.74 -10.81
CA LYS A 26 -29.75 -12.97 -10.03
C LYS A 26 -28.81 -12.75 -8.84
N VAL A 27 -27.69 -12.07 -9.06
CA VAL A 27 -26.74 -11.70 -8.01
C VAL A 27 -27.38 -10.78 -6.99
N GLN A 28 -28.13 -9.76 -7.42
CA GLN A 28 -28.81 -8.82 -6.52
C GLN A 28 -29.82 -9.53 -5.61
N ASN A 29 -30.56 -10.50 -6.16
CA ASN A 29 -31.49 -11.34 -5.39
C ASN A 29 -30.77 -12.26 -4.39
N LEU A 30 -29.59 -12.75 -4.76
CA LEU A 30 -28.76 -13.56 -3.86
C LEU A 30 -28.24 -12.70 -2.68
N PHE A 31 -27.77 -11.48 -2.94
CA PHE A 31 -27.35 -10.55 -1.90
C PHE A 31 -28.50 -10.13 -0.96
N SER A 32 -29.72 -9.92 -1.47
CA SER A 32 -30.85 -9.52 -0.63
C SER A 32 -31.27 -10.58 0.39
N ASN A 33 -30.83 -11.84 0.22
CA ASN A 33 -31.12 -12.93 1.14
C ASN A 33 -30.06 -13.08 2.24
N LEU A 34 -28.96 -12.32 2.19
CA LEU A 34 -27.89 -12.35 3.18
C LEU A 34 -28.20 -11.38 4.33
N SER A 35 -27.74 -11.73 5.53
CA SER A 35 -27.65 -10.74 6.60
C SER A 35 -26.62 -9.66 6.24
N VAL A 36 -26.67 -8.51 6.91
CA VAL A 36 -25.70 -7.43 6.68
C VAL A 36 -24.26 -7.90 6.94
N ILE A 37 -24.07 -8.73 7.97
CA ILE A 37 -22.76 -9.29 8.34
C ILE A 37 -22.27 -10.24 7.24
N ASP A 38 -23.14 -11.13 6.78
CA ASP A 38 -22.82 -12.08 5.71
C ASP A 38 -22.52 -11.37 4.39
N ALA A 39 -23.32 -10.36 4.04
CA ALA A 39 -23.15 -9.55 2.84
C ALA A 39 -21.82 -8.79 2.84
N ALA A 40 -21.32 -8.37 4.02
CA ALA A 40 -20.00 -7.74 4.15
C ALA A 40 -18.86 -8.77 4.02
N GLY A 41 -19.04 -9.99 4.53
CA GLY A 41 -18.01 -11.04 4.55
C GLY A 41 -17.90 -11.85 3.25
N ILE A 42 -18.97 -11.94 2.47
CA ILE A 42 -19.09 -12.89 1.36
C ILE A 42 -17.98 -12.78 0.31
N PHE A 43 -17.43 -11.58 0.11
CA PHE A 43 -16.40 -11.32 -0.88
C PHE A 43 -15.09 -12.06 -0.61
N GLY A 44 -14.84 -12.49 0.64
CA GLY A 44 -13.71 -13.36 0.99
C GLY A 44 -13.73 -14.67 0.20
N ASP A 45 -14.91 -15.25 0.03
CA ASP A 45 -15.10 -16.61 -0.51
C ASP A 45 -15.51 -16.65 -1.99
N LEU A 46 -15.69 -15.48 -2.61
CA LEU A 46 -15.97 -15.38 -4.04
C LEU A 46 -14.73 -15.71 -4.90
N SER A 47 -14.97 -16.35 -6.05
CA SER A 47 -13.97 -16.63 -7.06
C SER A 47 -13.45 -15.34 -7.71
N ASN A 48 -12.31 -15.41 -8.40
CA ASN A 48 -11.74 -14.25 -9.07
C ASN A 48 -12.68 -13.73 -10.17
N GLU A 49 -13.31 -14.64 -10.93
CA GLU A 49 -14.29 -14.30 -11.97
C GLU A 49 -15.49 -13.56 -11.37
N ALA A 50 -15.97 -14.01 -10.21
CA ALA A 50 -17.07 -13.35 -9.52
C ALA A 50 -16.68 -11.95 -9.03
N ILE A 51 -15.48 -11.77 -8.49
CA ILE A 51 -14.98 -10.45 -8.10
C ILE A 51 -14.85 -9.52 -9.31
N PHE A 52 -14.32 -10.02 -10.43
CA PHE A 52 -14.23 -9.23 -11.66
C PHE A 52 -15.60 -8.83 -12.18
N GLY A 53 -16.58 -9.74 -12.18
CA GLY A 53 -17.95 -9.44 -12.57
C GLY A 53 -18.64 -8.42 -11.68
N LEU A 54 -18.54 -8.61 -10.36
CA LEU A 54 -19.12 -7.69 -9.40
C LEU A 54 -18.54 -6.28 -9.50
N TYR A 55 -17.24 -6.15 -9.77
CA TYR A 55 -16.61 -4.85 -9.96
C TYR A 55 -17.20 -4.09 -11.16
N LEU A 56 -17.56 -4.77 -12.25
CA LEU A 56 -18.15 -4.12 -13.44
C LEU A 56 -19.52 -3.49 -13.17
N VAL A 57 -20.24 -3.97 -12.16
CA VAL A 57 -21.57 -3.50 -11.76
C VAL A 57 -21.58 -2.87 -10.36
N LEU A 58 -20.39 -2.53 -9.83
CA LEU A 58 -20.19 -2.14 -8.42
C LEU A 58 -21.07 -0.95 -7.99
N ASP A 59 -21.25 0.01 -8.89
CA ASP A 59 -22.04 1.20 -8.63
C ASP A 59 -23.52 0.88 -8.44
N ASP A 60 -24.03 -0.06 -9.23
CA ASP A 60 -25.43 -0.45 -9.25
C ASP A 60 -25.79 -1.44 -8.13
N LEU A 61 -24.81 -2.22 -7.65
CA LEU A 61 -25.01 -3.17 -6.56
C LEU A 61 -25.61 -2.49 -5.33
N LYS A 62 -26.79 -2.97 -4.90
CA LYS A 62 -27.45 -2.53 -3.66
C LYS A 62 -26.85 -3.27 -2.47
N THR A 63 -25.65 -2.84 -2.07
CA THR A 63 -24.93 -3.32 -0.89
C THR A 63 -24.27 -2.13 -0.17
N THR A 64 -23.70 -2.37 1.01
CA THR A 64 -23.08 -1.32 1.83
C THR A 64 -21.76 -0.83 1.22
N ASN A 65 -21.27 0.34 1.64
CA ASN A 65 -20.00 0.87 1.16
C ASN A 65 -18.81 -0.01 1.55
N GLU A 66 -18.85 -0.61 2.74
CA GLU A 66 -17.84 -1.55 3.23
C GLU A 66 -17.75 -2.76 2.31
N ALA A 67 -18.90 -3.30 1.90
CA ALA A 67 -18.98 -4.38 0.94
C ALA A 67 -18.37 -3.99 -0.43
N LYS A 68 -18.70 -2.80 -0.93
CA LYS A 68 -18.11 -2.27 -2.18
C LYS A 68 -16.60 -2.08 -2.06
N GLU A 69 -16.13 -1.58 -0.92
CA GLU A 69 -14.73 -1.39 -0.58
C GLU A 69 -13.96 -2.73 -0.55
N HIS A 70 -14.57 -3.80 -0.04
CA HIS A 70 -13.97 -5.14 -0.09
C HIS A 70 -13.89 -5.69 -1.53
N ILE A 71 -14.95 -5.53 -2.34
CA ILE A 71 -14.94 -5.96 -3.75
C ILE A 71 -13.81 -5.26 -4.50
N ILE A 72 -13.76 -3.93 -4.42
CA ILE A 72 -12.79 -3.14 -5.19
C ILE A 72 -11.35 -3.38 -4.73
N TYR A 73 -11.12 -3.55 -3.43
CA TYR A 73 -9.81 -3.93 -2.90
C TYR A 73 -9.37 -5.30 -3.42
N LYS A 74 -10.26 -6.29 -3.39
CA LYS A 74 -9.96 -7.65 -3.90
C LYS A 74 -9.75 -7.62 -5.42
N TYR A 75 -10.55 -6.86 -6.16
CA TYR A 75 -10.41 -6.65 -7.61
C TYR A 75 -9.01 -6.15 -7.96
N TYR A 76 -8.59 -5.01 -7.38
CA TYR A 76 -7.28 -4.45 -7.68
C TYR A 76 -6.15 -5.32 -7.14
N GLY A 77 -6.32 -5.96 -5.99
CA GLY A 77 -5.36 -6.92 -5.45
C GLY A 77 -5.10 -8.10 -6.40
N LEU A 78 -6.14 -8.61 -7.06
CA LEU A 78 -6.02 -9.65 -8.09
C LEU A 78 -5.29 -9.11 -9.33
N LYS A 79 -5.66 -7.93 -9.84
CA LYS A 79 -4.99 -7.31 -10.99
C LYS A 79 -3.51 -7.03 -10.75
N ILE A 80 -3.15 -6.59 -9.55
CA ILE A 80 -1.75 -6.37 -9.15
C ILE A 80 -0.99 -7.69 -9.05
N LYS A 81 -1.65 -8.77 -8.59
CA LYS A 81 -1.07 -10.11 -8.51
C LYS A 81 -0.83 -10.72 -9.90
N GLU A 82 -1.70 -10.45 -10.87
CA GLU A 82 -1.52 -10.84 -12.28
C GLU A 82 -0.22 -10.25 -12.86
N GLN A 83 0.24 -9.10 -12.38
CA GLN A 83 1.50 -8.44 -12.78
C GLN A 83 2.74 -8.92 -11.97
N ALA A 84 2.63 -10.05 -11.26
CA ALA A 84 3.72 -10.65 -10.47
C ALA A 84 4.42 -9.64 -9.53
N ASN A 85 5.75 -9.66 -9.45
CA ASN A 85 6.56 -8.72 -8.64
C ASN A 85 7.08 -7.54 -9.47
N GLU A 86 6.50 -7.28 -10.64
CA GLU A 86 6.92 -6.21 -11.53
C GLU A 86 6.36 -4.85 -11.08
N THR A 87 6.92 -3.79 -11.67
CA THR A 87 6.36 -2.44 -11.52
C THR A 87 4.93 -2.44 -12.04
N VAL A 88 4.00 -1.91 -11.25
CA VAL A 88 2.59 -1.86 -11.62
C VAL A 88 2.39 -0.94 -12.82
N GLU A 89 1.63 -1.39 -13.80
CA GLU A 89 1.31 -0.60 -15.00
C GLU A 89 0.61 0.71 -14.62
N GLY A 90 1.00 1.81 -15.28
CA GLY A 90 0.44 3.13 -14.99
C GLY A 90 -1.07 3.23 -15.21
N SER A 91 -1.61 2.47 -16.17
CA SER A 91 -3.05 2.37 -16.44
C SER A 91 -3.83 1.82 -15.24
N LEU A 92 -3.29 0.82 -14.55
CA LEU A 92 -3.91 0.24 -13.36
C LEU A 92 -3.87 1.22 -12.18
N VAL A 93 -2.76 1.94 -12.01
CA VAL A 93 -2.65 3.02 -11.00
C VAL A 93 -3.67 4.12 -11.28
N GLU A 94 -3.86 4.53 -12.54
CA GLU A 94 -4.84 5.54 -12.92
C GLU A 94 -6.28 5.10 -12.63
N GLN A 95 -6.60 3.82 -12.83
CA GLN A 95 -7.91 3.27 -12.46
C GLN A 95 -8.13 3.33 -10.95
N ILE A 96 -7.15 2.89 -10.14
CA ILE A 96 -7.21 2.99 -8.67
C ILE A 96 -7.45 4.43 -8.23
N LEU A 97 -6.73 5.39 -8.82
CA LEU A 97 -6.87 6.81 -8.51
C LEU A 97 -8.25 7.36 -8.88
N LYS A 98 -8.80 6.94 -10.02
CA LYS A 98 -10.13 7.35 -10.49
C LYS A 98 -11.20 6.86 -9.51
N ASP A 99 -11.12 5.61 -9.08
CA ASP A 99 -12.11 5.06 -8.16
C ASP A 99 -11.95 5.62 -6.75
N TYR A 100 -10.73 5.89 -6.30
CA TYR A 100 -10.50 6.57 -5.03
C TYR A 100 -11.13 7.97 -5.04
N LYS A 101 -10.97 8.75 -6.11
CA LYS A 101 -11.62 10.07 -6.22
C LYS A 101 -13.15 9.99 -6.16
N LYS A 102 -13.73 8.90 -6.65
CA LYS A 102 -15.18 8.69 -6.63
C LYS A 102 -15.69 8.24 -5.26
N THR A 103 -14.97 7.34 -4.61
CA THR A 103 -15.46 6.58 -3.45
C THR A 103 -14.85 7.01 -2.12
N SER A 104 -13.65 7.57 -2.16
CA SER A 104 -12.80 7.87 -0.99
C SER A 104 -12.54 6.67 -0.08
N PHE A 105 -12.59 5.45 -0.63
CA PHE A 105 -12.35 4.22 0.14
C PHE A 105 -10.88 4.10 0.59
N LEU A 106 -10.68 3.86 1.89
CA LEU A 106 -9.36 3.77 2.53
C LEU A 106 -8.59 2.51 2.11
N ALA A 107 -9.28 1.47 1.66
CA ALA A 107 -8.65 0.26 1.14
C ALA A 107 -7.83 0.54 -0.12
N LEU A 108 -8.25 1.50 -0.96
CA LEU A 108 -7.47 1.93 -2.13
C LEU A 108 -6.21 2.69 -1.72
N GLU A 109 -6.31 3.55 -0.69
CA GLU A 109 -5.13 4.20 -0.10
C GLU A 109 -4.16 3.16 0.48
N SER A 110 -4.69 2.17 1.21
CA SER A 110 -3.91 1.07 1.79
C SER A 110 -3.19 0.25 0.72
N LEU A 111 -3.85 0.05 -0.43
CA LEU A 111 -3.26 -0.64 -1.58
C LEU A 111 -2.10 0.16 -2.18
N ILE A 112 -2.25 1.47 -2.35
CA ILE A 112 -1.16 2.35 -2.82
C ILE A 112 0.01 2.35 -1.84
N VAL A 113 -0.25 2.45 -0.54
CA VAL A 113 0.79 2.38 0.51
C VAL A 113 1.54 1.05 0.43
N LYS A 114 0.82 -0.06 0.24
CA LYS A 114 1.44 -1.38 0.05
C LYS A 114 2.37 -1.39 -1.18
N LEU A 115 1.89 -0.90 -2.32
CA LEU A 115 2.69 -0.84 -3.55
C LEU A 115 3.94 0.05 -3.41
N LEU A 116 3.85 1.15 -2.67
CA LEU A 116 5.00 2.01 -2.36
C LEU A 116 6.05 1.29 -1.50
N LYS A 117 5.61 0.53 -0.49
CA LYS A 117 6.48 -0.28 0.40
C LYS A 117 7.18 -1.42 -0.34
N GLU A 118 6.50 -2.02 -1.30
CA GLU A 118 7.05 -3.08 -2.16
C GLU A 118 7.92 -2.55 -3.31
N ASP A 119 8.11 -1.23 -3.39
CA ASP A 119 8.84 -0.55 -4.47
C ASP A 119 8.31 -0.86 -5.88
N ARG A 120 6.99 -1.07 -6.00
CA ARG A 120 6.33 -1.43 -7.26
C ARG A 120 5.75 -0.25 -8.04
N LEU A 121 5.99 0.98 -7.59
CA LEU A 121 5.54 2.19 -8.27
C LEU A 121 6.73 3.01 -8.77
N SER A 122 6.62 3.52 -9.99
CA SER A 122 7.63 4.41 -10.58
C SER A 122 7.49 5.85 -10.08
N GLU A 123 8.56 6.63 -10.23
CA GLU A 123 8.58 8.08 -9.94
C GLU A 123 7.48 8.85 -10.68
N ASN A 124 7.15 8.44 -11.91
CA ASN A 124 6.09 9.05 -12.71
C ASN A 124 4.71 8.95 -12.05
N HIS A 125 4.52 8.00 -11.12
CA HIS A 125 3.27 7.87 -10.37
C HIS A 125 3.20 8.86 -9.20
N PHE A 126 4.32 9.27 -8.61
CA PHE A 126 4.34 9.95 -7.30
C PHE A 126 3.65 11.30 -7.33
N GLU A 127 3.82 12.09 -8.39
CA GLU A 127 3.14 13.38 -8.53
C GLU A 127 1.63 13.21 -8.72
N LYS A 128 1.18 12.13 -9.36
CA LYS A 128 -0.26 11.80 -9.47
C LYS A 128 -0.84 11.39 -8.12
N LEU A 129 -0.09 10.59 -7.34
CA LEU A 129 -0.49 10.16 -6.00
C LEU A 129 -0.65 11.35 -5.05
N LYS A 130 0.36 12.24 -4.96
CA LYS A 130 0.31 13.43 -4.08
C LYS A 130 -0.87 14.36 -4.39
N ARG A 131 -1.27 14.45 -5.66
CA ARG A 131 -2.43 15.27 -6.08
C ARG A 131 -3.77 14.60 -5.84
N SER A 132 -3.78 13.27 -5.69
CA SER A 132 -5.02 12.50 -5.60
C SER A 132 -5.34 12.09 -4.16
N PHE A 133 -4.33 11.96 -3.31
CA PHE A 133 -4.47 11.63 -1.90
C PHE A 133 -3.98 12.78 -1.02
N ASP A 134 -4.84 13.27 -0.13
CA ASP A 134 -4.44 14.14 0.97
C ASP A 134 -4.02 13.28 2.17
N SER A 135 -2.93 12.52 2.00
CA SER A 135 -2.45 11.56 3.00
C SER A 135 -0.97 11.75 3.31
N LYS A 136 -0.70 12.12 4.56
CA LYS A 136 0.66 12.15 5.12
C LYS A 136 1.32 10.78 5.05
N MET A 137 0.55 9.69 5.09
CA MET A 137 1.10 8.34 4.99
C MET A 137 1.67 8.08 3.60
N ILE A 138 0.96 8.49 2.55
CA ILE A 138 1.44 8.39 1.17
C ILE A 138 2.66 9.26 0.94
N GLU A 139 2.67 10.51 1.43
CA GLU A 139 3.83 11.40 1.34
C GLU A 139 5.08 10.75 1.97
N LYS A 140 4.92 10.20 3.19
CA LYS A 140 5.98 9.49 3.92
C LYS A 140 6.50 8.28 3.15
N GLU A 141 5.63 7.48 2.55
CA GLU A 141 6.04 6.27 1.83
C GLU A 141 6.64 6.56 0.46
N ILE A 142 6.19 7.60 -0.24
CA ILE A 142 6.87 8.11 -1.45
C ILE A 142 8.30 8.52 -1.12
N TYR A 143 8.48 9.29 -0.04
CA TYR A 143 9.81 9.68 0.41
C TYR A 143 10.67 8.47 0.80
N SER A 144 10.08 7.53 1.52
CA SER A 144 10.77 6.29 1.94
C SER A 144 11.19 5.43 0.74
N ASN A 145 10.36 5.36 -0.30
CA ASN A 145 10.65 4.67 -1.55
C ASN A 145 11.86 5.30 -2.29
N ARG A 146 11.90 6.63 -2.38
CA ARG A 146 13.06 7.37 -2.92
C ARG A 146 14.35 7.05 -2.19
N ILE A 147 14.30 7.06 -0.86
CA ILE A 147 15.44 6.71 -0.02
C ILE A 147 15.86 5.25 -0.22
N ARG A 148 14.92 4.30 -0.29
CA ARG A 148 15.23 2.89 -0.62
C ARG A 148 15.95 2.78 -1.97
N SER A 149 15.45 3.48 -2.99
CA SER A 149 16.07 3.51 -4.32
C SER A 149 17.48 4.08 -4.28
N LYS A 150 17.69 5.17 -3.52
CA LYS A 150 18.99 5.80 -3.32
C LYS A 150 19.99 4.86 -2.62
N ILE A 151 19.55 4.18 -1.55
CA ILE A 151 20.35 3.17 -0.82
C ILE A 151 20.71 2.00 -1.74
N LYS A 152 19.75 1.47 -2.52
CA LYS A 152 20.00 0.40 -3.51
C LYS A 152 21.05 0.84 -4.55
N GLY A 153 20.97 2.09 -5.00
CA GLY A 153 21.95 2.71 -5.91
C GLY A 153 23.30 3.06 -5.28
N LYS A 154 23.52 2.75 -3.99
CA LYS A 154 24.76 3.03 -3.25
C LYS A 154 25.11 4.52 -3.17
N PHE A 155 24.10 5.39 -3.18
CA PHE A 155 24.31 6.82 -2.98
C PHE A 155 24.15 7.17 -1.49
N PRO A 156 25.08 7.96 -0.91
CA PRO A 156 25.02 8.32 0.50
C PRO A 156 23.85 9.27 0.79
N LEU A 157 23.25 9.14 1.97
CA LEU A 157 22.19 10.00 2.46
C LEU A 157 22.78 11.29 3.04
N SER A 158 22.19 12.42 2.63
CA SER A 158 22.53 13.75 3.11
C SER A 158 21.92 14.05 4.48
N GLU A 159 22.40 15.14 5.09
CA GLU A 159 21.88 15.65 6.35
C GLU A 159 20.37 15.94 6.28
N SER A 160 19.95 16.64 5.21
CA SER A 160 18.54 16.98 5.00
C SER A 160 17.65 15.73 4.89
N GLU A 161 18.16 14.69 4.23
CA GLU A 161 17.40 13.47 4.02
C GLU A 161 17.26 12.67 5.32
N LEU A 162 18.33 12.62 6.13
CA LEU A 162 18.33 11.97 7.43
C LEU A 162 17.41 12.68 8.42
N LEU A 163 17.42 14.01 8.45
CA LEU A 163 16.47 14.79 9.27
C LEU A 163 15.03 14.44 8.92
N LYS A 164 14.70 14.34 7.63
CA LYS A 164 13.36 13.95 7.18
C LYS A 164 13.01 12.51 7.56
N LEU A 165 13.95 11.57 7.49
CA LEU A 165 13.73 10.19 7.97
C LEU A 165 13.48 10.14 9.48
N PHE A 166 14.18 10.96 10.28
CA PHE A 166 13.93 11.08 11.70
C PHE A 166 12.54 11.67 12.00
N GLU A 167 12.13 12.71 11.27
CA GLU A 167 10.78 13.30 11.34
C GLU A 167 9.69 12.27 11.04
N TYR A 168 9.93 11.42 10.04
CA TYR A 168 9.02 10.35 9.66
C TYR A 168 9.12 9.09 10.50
N GLU A 169 10.03 9.07 11.48
CA GLU A 169 10.33 7.92 12.34
C GLU A 169 10.70 6.64 11.56
N ASN A 170 11.28 6.79 10.36
CA ASN A 170 11.67 5.67 9.52
C ASN A 170 13.08 5.17 9.87
N TYR A 171 13.24 4.74 11.12
CA TYR A 171 14.52 4.31 11.68
C TYR A 171 15.12 3.11 10.97
N LYS A 172 14.29 2.28 10.33
CA LYS A 172 14.78 1.08 9.63
C LYS A 172 15.62 1.45 8.41
N LEU A 173 15.18 2.43 7.61
CA LEU A 173 15.99 2.91 6.48
C LEU A 173 17.27 3.59 6.93
N ILE A 174 17.24 4.33 8.04
CA ILE A 174 18.43 4.93 8.63
C ILE A 174 19.41 3.83 9.05
N GLU A 175 18.92 2.78 9.68
CA GLU A 175 19.72 1.62 10.09
C GLU A 175 20.35 0.91 8.88
N ASP A 176 19.58 0.71 7.82
CA ASP A 176 20.04 0.03 6.61
C ASP A 176 21.07 0.86 5.84
N ALA A 177 20.94 2.20 5.85
CA ALA A 177 21.94 3.11 5.30
C ALA A 177 23.24 3.11 6.11
N LEU A 178 23.15 3.15 7.46
CA LEU A 178 24.31 3.05 8.35
C LEU A 178 25.05 1.73 8.15
N ALA A 179 24.34 0.62 8.06
CA ALA A 179 24.93 -0.72 7.88
C ALA A 179 25.68 -0.85 6.54
N GLN A 180 25.34 -0.03 5.55
CA GLN A 180 25.97 0.01 4.24
C GLN A 180 26.96 1.16 4.10
N GLU A 181 27.23 1.92 5.17
CA GLU A 181 28.11 3.10 5.18
C GLU A 181 27.65 4.19 4.19
N LEU A 182 26.36 4.26 3.91
CA LEU A 182 25.74 5.19 2.94
C LEU A 182 25.20 6.45 3.63
N ILE A 183 26.01 7.09 4.46
CA ILE A 183 25.66 8.35 5.12
C ILE A 183 26.81 9.34 4.91
N GLU A 184 26.46 10.55 4.48
CA GLU A 184 27.44 11.63 4.37
C GLU A 184 28.08 11.93 5.73
N ARG A 185 29.39 12.17 5.74
CA ARG A 185 30.13 12.47 6.98
C ARG A 185 29.56 13.69 7.71
N SER A 186 29.13 14.71 6.97
CA SER A 186 28.47 15.92 7.48
C SER A 186 27.20 15.61 8.27
N ALA A 187 26.52 14.50 7.98
CA ALA A 187 25.27 14.12 8.62
C ALA A 187 25.45 13.20 9.85
N LEU A 188 26.65 12.64 10.08
CA LEU A 188 26.96 11.82 11.25
C LEU A 188 26.70 12.51 12.60
N PRO A 189 26.92 13.84 12.77
CA PRO A 189 26.57 14.54 14.00
C PRO A 189 25.07 14.53 14.36
N LEU A 190 24.18 14.20 13.43
CA LEU A 190 22.74 14.05 13.72
C LEU A 190 22.45 12.86 14.65
N PHE A 191 23.33 11.86 14.66
CA PHE A 191 23.22 10.72 15.56
C PHE A 191 23.74 11.13 16.93
N ARG A 192 22.82 11.39 17.85
CA ARG A 192 23.11 11.73 19.25
C ARG A 192 22.43 10.76 20.21
N LEU A 193 23.01 10.59 21.39
CA LEU A 193 22.35 9.88 22.48
C LEU A 193 21.01 10.56 22.80
N PRO A 194 19.92 9.79 22.98
CA PRO A 194 18.61 10.35 23.29
C PRO A 194 18.57 10.93 24.71
N ASN A 195 17.91 12.06 24.88
CA ASN A 195 17.74 12.71 26.18
C ASN A 195 16.64 12.05 27.02
N LYS A 196 16.57 12.41 28.31
CA LYS A 196 15.47 12.00 29.18
C LYS A 196 14.17 12.64 28.70
N GLY A 197 13.31 11.82 28.09
CA GLY A 197 11.97 12.22 27.61
C GLY A 197 11.79 12.01 26.11
N ASP A 198 12.89 11.79 25.38
CA ASP A 198 12.83 11.51 23.95
C ASP A 198 12.00 10.25 23.65
N LYS A 199 11.17 10.33 22.61
CA LYS A 199 10.55 9.14 22.02
C LYS A 199 11.60 8.26 21.35
N ASN A 200 11.32 6.96 21.29
CA ASN A 200 12.12 5.98 20.54
C ASN A 200 13.59 5.88 21.00
N LYS A 201 13.83 5.98 22.32
CA LYS A 201 15.20 5.99 22.90
C LYS A 201 16.00 4.76 22.49
N ASN A 202 15.41 3.57 22.58
CA ASN A 202 16.12 2.31 22.33
C ASN A 202 16.72 2.29 20.92
N ILE A 203 15.91 2.59 19.89
CA ILE A 203 16.39 2.59 18.51
C ILE A 203 17.37 3.74 18.24
N LYS A 204 17.16 4.93 18.82
CA LYS A 204 18.10 6.06 18.69
C LYS A 204 19.47 5.74 19.30
N THR A 205 19.52 5.07 20.45
CA THR A 205 20.78 4.59 21.05
C THR A 205 21.47 3.56 20.14
N VAL A 206 20.71 2.64 19.54
CA VAL A 206 21.27 1.68 18.56
C VAL A 206 21.89 2.40 17.36
N LEU A 207 21.19 3.38 16.78
CA LEU A 207 21.69 4.15 15.64
C LEU A 207 22.92 4.98 16.02
N PHE A 208 22.94 5.62 17.20
CA PHE A 208 24.11 6.33 17.73
C PHE A 208 25.35 5.45 17.84
N ASN A 209 25.19 4.25 18.42
CA ASN A 209 26.30 3.31 18.57
C ASN A 209 26.83 2.84 17.21
N LYS A 210 25.95 2.63 16.22
CA LYS A 210 26.33 2.27 14.86
C LYS A 210 27.09 3.40 14.16
N ALA A 211 26.59 4.63 14.25
CA ALA A 211 27.23 5.81 13.65
C ALA A 211 28.62 6.09 14.26
N THR A 212 28.77 5.92 15.58
CA THR A 212 30.05 6.12 16.27
C THR A 212 31.10 5.12 15.81
N LYS A 213 30.73 3.85 15.65
CA LYS A 213 31.62 2.81 15.11
C LYS A 213 32.10 3.16 13.70
N LEU A 214 31.17 3.58 12.83
CA LEU A 214 31.49 3.99 11.46
C LEU A 214 32.46 5.18 11.41
N ASN A 215 32.29 6.16 12.30
CA ASN A 215 33.19 7.30 12.38
C ASN A 215 34.60 6.91 12.85
N SER A 216 34.70 5.91 13.75
CA SER A 216 35.99 5.41 14.25
C SER A 216 36.75 4.52 13.27
N SER A 217 36.06 3.86 12.33
CA SER A 217 36.67 2.97 11.32
C SER A 217 37.20 3.72 10.09
N CYS A 218 36.95 5.02 9.98
CA CYS A 218 37.40 5.88 8.89
C CYS A 218 38.37 6.99 9.38
N PRO A 219 39.60 6.65 9.83
CA PRO A 219 40.58 7.66 10.18
C PRO A 219 40.91 8.51 8.94
N ASN A 220 40.89 9.84 9.10
CA ASN A 220 41.11 10.87 8.08
C ASN A 220 41.96 10.43 6.88
N LYS A 221 41.34 10.42 5.69
CA LYS A 221 42.02 10.58 4.41
C LYS A 221 41.79 12.01 3.94
#